data_AF-A0A1B6FW25-F1
#
_entry.id   AF-A0A1B6FW25-F1
#
_cell.length_a   1.000
_cell.length_b   1.000
_cell.length_c   1.000
_cell.angle_alpha   90.00
_cell.angle_beta   90.00
_cell.angle_gamma   90.00
#
_symmetry.space_group_name_H-M   'P 1'
#
loop_
_entity.id
_entity.type
_entity.pdbx_description
1 polymer ?
#
loop_
_entity_poly.entity_id
_entity_poly.type
_entity_poly.pdbx_seq_one_letter_code
_entity_poly.pdbx_strand_id
1 'polypeptide(L)'
;MARYKSIKEVFKFCKLLSPYHKQSSLLSEALPCFISTKRSMSSQKFALPERFTGSESSVWVEYIQLALEQKPLNLGQGFPDFAAPDYVTKALAEISSGENVLLHQYTRGFGHPRLVAALSKLYSQLIGRELNPQTEIIVTSGAYEALFSCIQGHTSPGDEVIIIEPFFDCYEPMVRTVGGVPVFIPLRTRKPAPGKPMMSSDWVLDPEELASKFNSKTKAIIVNTPHNPVGKVFNLEELTLIADLCKKWDVLCISDEVYEHMV
;
A
#
# COMPACT_ATOMS: atom_id res chain seq x y z
N MET A 1 9.28 -36.83 -5.85
CA MET A 1 8.57 -36.69 -4.57
C MET A 1 9.44 -35.92 -3.58
N ALA A 2 9.10 -34.66 -3.32
CA ALA A 2 9.41 -33.98 -2.06
C ALA A 2 8.30 -32.95 -1.87
N ARG A 3 7.42 -33.18 -0.88
CA ARG A 3 6.33 -32.27 -0.51
C ARG A 3 6.90 -31.24 0.46
N TYR A 4 6.97 -29.97 0.06
CA TYR A 4 7.31 -28.87 0.97
C TYR A 4 6.09 -28.50 1.80
N LYS A 5 6.26 -28.41 3.12
CA LYS A 5 5.16 -28.35 4.09
C LYS A 5 4.94 -26.97 4.73
N SER A 6 5.71 -25.93 4.37
CA SER A 6 5.37 -24.56 4.77
C SER A 6 6.13 -23.47 4.00
N ILE A 7 5.55 -22.27 3.93
CA ILE A 7 6.15 -21.04 3.41
C ILE A 7 7.48 -20.67 4.09
N LYS A 8 7.72 -21.09 5.34
CA LYS A 8 9.00 -20.85 6.04
C LYS A 8 10.17 -21.63 5.43
N GLU A 9 9.92 -22.74 4.73
CA GLU A 9 10.96 -23.51 4.06
C GLU A 9 11.43 -22.86 2.75
N VAL A 10 10.56 -22.10 2.08
CA VAL A 10 10.87 -21.33 0.87
C VAL A 10 11.91 -20.24 1.17
N PHE A 11 11.74 -19.50 2.28
CA PHE A 11 12.70 -18.48 2.71
C PHE A 11 14.08 -19.03 3.10
N LYS A 12 14.14 -20.28 3.59
CA LYS A 12 15.41 -20.92 3.95
C LYS A 12 16.18 -21.38 2.70
N PHE A 13 15.48 -21.71 1.62
CA PHE A 13 16.09 -22.09 0.34
C PHE A 13 16.70 -20.88 -0.39
N CYS A 14 16.08 -19.70 -0.31
CA CYS A 14 16.62 -18.47 -0.90
C CYS A 14 17.97 -18.03 -0.29
N LYS A 15 18.23 -18.33 0.99
CA LYS A 15 19.54 -18.05 1.64
C LYS A 15 20.67 -18.96 1.17
N LEU A 16 20.39 -20.08 0.49
CA LEU A 16 21.41 -21.03 0.02
C LEU A 16 21.96 -20.70 -1.39
N LEU A 17 21.41 -19.70 -2.08
CA LEU A 17 21.77 -19.36 -3.47
C LEU A 17 22.71 -18.15 -3.62
N SER A 18 23.28 -17.62 -2.54
CA SER A 18 24.29 -16.53 -2.62
C SER A 18 25.68 -17.04 -2.21
N PRO A 19 26.61 -17.27 -3.15
CA PRO A 19 27.98 -17.66 -2.81
C PRO A 19 28.94 -16.47 -2.60
N TYR A 20 28.49 -15.22 -2.63
CA TYR A 20 29.39 -14.05 -2.62
C TYR A 20 29.49 -13.35 -1.26
N HIS A 21 29.86 -14.04 -0.17
CA HIS A 21 30.06 -13.35 1.13
C HIS A 21 31.18 -13.92 2.02
N LYS A 22 32.24 -14.53 1.45
CA LYS A 22 33.43 -14.92 2.24
C LYS A 22 34.74 -14.82 1.45
N GLN A 23 35.26 -13.61 1.25
CA GLN A 23 36.69 -13.43 0.95
C GLN A 23 37.17 -11.99 1.24
N SER A 24 37.20 -11.60 2.52
CA SER A 24 37.99 -10.43 2.94
C SER A 24 38.39 -10.48 4.42
N SER A 25 38.80 -11.64 4.92
CA SER A 25 39.26 -11.78 6.31
C SER A 25 40.59 -12.51 6.41
N LEU A 26 41.60 -12.00 5.70
CA LEU A 26 43.00 -12.33 5.96
C LEU A 26 43.81 -11.07 5.68
N LEU A 27 44.22 -10.39 6.75
CA LEU A 27 45.32 -9.41 6.89
C LEU A 27 44.93 -8.33 7.89
N SER A 28 45.04 -8.63 9.19
CA SER A 28 45.24 -7.61 10.23
C SER A 28 45.56 -8.29 11.56
N GLU A 29 46.84 -8.55 11.80
CA GLU A 29 47.36 -8.65 13.17
C GLU A 29 48.63 -7.78 13.29
N ALA A 30 48.78 -7.16 14.46
CA ALA A 30 49.95 -6.48 15.04
C ALA A 30 50.13 -4.96 14.77
N LEU A 31 49.59 -4.12 15.65
CA LEU A 31 50.27 -3.38 16.75
C LEU A 31 49.59 -2.02 17.09
N PRO A 32 49.65 -1.56 18.37
CA PRO A 32 48.81 -0.49 18.93
C PRO A 32 49.55 0.86 19.00
N CYS A 33 48.81 1.97 19.05
CA CYS A 33 49.11 3.20 19.83
C CYS A 33 48.26 4.38 19.29
N PHE A 34 47.49 5.00 20.18
CA PHE A 34 47.03 6.39 20.21
C PHE A 34 46.85 7.15 18.87
N ILE A 35 45.59 7.45 18.52
CA ILE A 35 45.12 8.79 18.17
C ILE A 35 43.65 8.86 18.62
N SER A 36 43.36 9.81 19.50
CA SER A 36 41.99 10.28 19.74
C SER A 36 41.49 10.93 18.45
N THR A 37 40.84 10.15 17.60
CA THR A 37 40.08 10.72 16.48
C THR A 37 38.81 11.29 17.08
N LYS A 38 38.81 12.61 17.29
CA LYS A 38 37.59 13.41 17.33
C LYS A 38 36.69 12.89 16.20
N ARG A 39 35.58 12.25 16.58
CA ARG A 39 34.52 11.84 15.65
C ARG A 39 34.18 13.10 14.86
N SER A 40 34.53 13.11 13.58
CA SER A 40 34.17 14.18 12.67
C SER A 40 32.66 14.35 12.79
N MET A 41 32.21 15.51 13.29
CA MET A 41 30.82 15.90 13.24
C MET A 41 30.47 16.15 11.77
N SER A 42 30.24 15.06 11.04
CA SER A 42 29.45 15.09 9.82
C SER A 42 28.19 15.88 10.16
N SER A 43 28.03 17.04 9.53
CA SER A 43 26.92 17.93 9.88
C SER A 43 25.62 17.18 9.60
N GLN A 44 24.83 16.92 10.63
CA GLN A 44 23.49 16.34 10.53
C GLN A 44 22.50 17.25 9.78
N LYS A 45 22.95 18.40 9.25
CA LYS A 45 22.15 19.41 8.56
C LYS A 45 21.30 18.84 7.41
N PHE A 46 21.79 17.79 6.75
CA PHE A 46 21.09 17.11 5.65
C PHE A 46 20.68 15.67 5.99
N ALA A 47 20.68 15.30 7.27
CA ALA A 47 20.06 14.05 7.69
C ALA A 47 18.55 14.08 7.37
N LEU A 48 17.95 12.89 7.24
CA LEU A 48 16.50 12.80 7.06
C LEU A 48 15.79 13.55 8.19
N PRO A 49 14.70 14.28 7.89
CA PRO A 49 13.84 14.84 8.93
C PRO A 49 13.34 13.75 9.88
N GLU A 50 13.06 14.10 11.12
CA GLU A 50 12.65 13.14 12.16
C GLU A 50 11.50 12.21 11.72
N ARG A 51 10.52 12.76 10.99
CA ARG A 51 9.37 12.02 10.43
C ARG A 51 9.72 10.96 9.37
N PHE A 52 10.94 10.97 8.86
CA PHE A 52 11.48 9.98 7.92
C PHE A 52 12.60 9.14 8.55
N THR A 53 12.80 9.22 9.88
CA THR A 53 13.79 8.39 10.56
C THR A 53 13.41 6.93 10.43
N GLY A 54 14.37 6.09 10.01
CA GLY A 54 14.13 4.66 9.79
C GLY A 54 13.44 4.34 8.46
N SER A 55 13.23 5.32 7.57
CA SER A 55 12.80 5.03 6.20
C SER A 55 13.87 4.23 5.47
N GLU A 56 13.46 3.10 4.91
CA GLU A 56 14.25 2.24 4.03
C GLU A 56 13.63 2.22 2.63
N SER A 57 14.35 1.68 1.66
CA SER A 57 13.79 1.44 0.32
C SER A 57 12.63 0.45 0.40
N SER A 58 11.59 0.67 -0.40
CA SER A 58 10.49 -0.30 -0.49
C SER A 58 10.99 -1.62 -1.09
N VAL A 59 10.26 -2.70 -0.79
CA VAL A 59 10.52 -4.04 -1.34
C VAL A 59 10.54 -4.03 -2.87
N TRP A 60 9.80 -3.11 -3.49
CA TRP A 60 9.75 -2.92 -4.94
C TRP A 60 11.12 -2.55 -5.52
N VAL A 61 11.94 -1.75 -4.84
CA VAL A 61 13.28 -1.38 -5.34
C VAL A 61 14.16 -2.61 -5.48
N GLU A 62 14.16 -3.49 -4.47
CA GLU A 62 14.96 -4.70 -4.45
C GLU A 62 14.48 -5.73 -5.48
N TYR A 63 13.18 -6.04 -5.49
CA TYR A 63 12.64 -7.09 -6.36
C TYR A 63 12.58 -6.70 -7.83
N ILE A 64 12.41 -5.41 -8.16
CA ILE A 64 12.52 -4.92 -9.54
C ILE A 64 13.95 -5.10 -10.04
N GLN A 65 14.94 -4.70 -9.23
CA GLN A 65 16.35 -4.85 -9.58
C GLN A 65 16.70 -6.33 -9.79
N LEU A 66 16.26 -7.21 -8.90
CA LEU A 66 16.48 -8.64 -9.02
C LEU A 66 15.81 -9.22 -10.28
N ALA A 67 14.59 -8.79 -10.62
CA ALA A 67 13.91 -9.23 -11.83
C ALA A 67 14.65 -8.80 -13.11
N LEU A 68 15.23 -7.61 -13.14
CA LEU A 68 16.05 -7.13 -14.27
C LEU A 68 17.34 -7.95 -14.44
N GLU A 69 17.98 -8.30 -13.33
CA GLU A 69 19.22 -9.07 -13.32
C GLU A 69 18.99 -10.54 -13.71
N GLN A 70 17.97 -11.17 -13.13
CA GLN A 70 17.73 -12.61 -13.27
C GLN A 70 16.80 -12.97 -14.43
N LYS A 71 16.03 -11.99 -14.96
CA LYS A 71 15.03 -12.16 -16.03
C LYS A 71 14.12 -13.38 -15.81
N PRO A 72 13.48 -13.53 -14.64
CA PRO A 72 12.62 -14.68 -14.38
C PRO A 72 11.31 -14.55 -15.17
N LEU A 73 10.52 -15.63 -15.21
CA LEU A 73 9.08 -15.48 -15.40
C LEU A 73 8.52 -14.69 -14.20
N ASN A 74 8.16 -13.43 -14.42
CA ASN A 74 7.82 -12.53 -13.34
C ASN A 74 6.34 -12.63 -12.98
N LEU A 75 6.04 -13.31 -11.87
CA LEU A 75 4.70 -13.39 -11.28
C LEU A 75 4.58 -12.52 -10.01
N GLY A 76 5.55 -11.62 -9.77
CA GLY A 76 5.58 -10.75 -8.58
C GLY A 76 5.05 -9.34 -8.82
N GLN A 77 5.15 -8.82 -10.03
CA GLN A 77 4.64 -7.50 -10.38
C GLN A 77 3.15 -7.55 -10.73
N GLY A 78 2.35 -6.76 -10.03
CA GLY A 78 0.89 -6.70 -10.20
C GLY A 78 0.43 -5.83 -11.36
N PHE A 79 0.93 -6.07 -12.58
CA PHE A 79 0.42 -5.42 -13.79
C PHE A 79 0.37 -6.42 -14.97
N PRO A 80 -0.52 -6.21 -15.96
CA PRO A 80 -0.61 -7.08 -17.13
C PRO A 80 0.67 -7.10 -17.99
N ASP A 81 1.02 -8.26 -18.52
CA ASP A 81 2.07 -8.44 -19.55
C ASP A 81 1.50 -8.45 -20.98
N PHE A 82 0.22 -8.09 -21.13
CA PHE A 82 -0.50 -7.91 -22.38
C PHE A 82 -1.04 -6.47 -22.52
N ALA A 83 -1.46 -6.11 -23.74
CA ALA A 83 -1.93 -4.76 -24.03
C ALA A 83 -3.25 -4.42 -23.31
N ALA A 84 -3.36 -3.18 -22.84
CA ALA A 84 -4.62 -2.61 -22.37
C ALA A 84 -5.68 -2.56 -23.50
N PRO A 85 -6.99 -2.44 -23.18
CA PRO A 85 -8.03 -2.27 -24.18
C PRO A 85 -7.72 -1.13 -25.16
N ASP A 86 -7.92 -1.38 -26.45
CA ASP A 86 -7.45 -0.51 -27.54
C ASP A 86 -8.04 0.90 -27.49
N TYR A 87 -9.28 1.06 -27.02
CA TYR A 87 -9.91 2.37 -26.86
C TYR A 87 -9.14 3.28 -25.88
N VAL A 88 -8.41 2.70 -24.92
CA VAL A 88 -7.58 3.48 -23.97
C VAL A 88 -6.35 4.04 -24.68
N THR A 89 -5.62 3.18 -25.40
CA THR A 89 -4.39 3.59 -26.10
C THR A 89 -4.70 4.51 -27.28
N LYS A 90 -5.80 4.26 -28.00
CA LYS A 90 -6.32 5.15 -29.05
C LYS A 90 -6.73 6.50 -28.50
N ALA A 91 -7.47 6.57 -27.38
CA ALA A 91 -7.85 7.84 -26.77
C ALA A 91 -6.61 8.67 -26.37
N LEU A 92 -5.57 8.04 -25.79
CA LEU A 92 -4.32 8.73 -25.47
C LEU A 92 -3.62 9.25 -26.72
N ALA A 93 -3.54 8.44 -27.78
CA ALA A 93 -2.95 8.85 -29.06
C ALA A 93 -3.69 10.03 -29.70
N GLU A 94 -5.02 10.00 -29.72
CA GLU A 94 -5.88 11.08 -30.22
C GLU A 94 -5.67 12.39 -29.47
N ILE A 95 -5.54 12.34 -28.14
CA ILE A 95 -5.25 13.54 -27.33
C ILE A 95 -3.85 14.07 -27.62
N SER A 96 -2.88 13.18 -27.85
CA SER A 96 -1.49 13.55 -28.07
C SER A 96 -1.26 14.22 -29.44
N SER A 97 -1.96 13.75 -30.48
CA SER A 97 -1.87 14.29 -31.85
C SER A 97 -2.98 15.27 -32.22
N GLY A 98 -3.95 15.48 -31.33
CA GLY A 98 -5.13 16.30 -31.57
C GLY A 98 -4.83 17.79 -31.70
N GLU A 99 -5.72 18.50 -32.40
CA GLU A 99 -5.57 19.94 -32.70
C GLU A 99 -5.81 20.85 -31.48
N ASN A 100 -6.48 20.33 -30.44
CA ASN A 100 -6.77 21.12 -29.25
C ASN A 100 -5.55 21.19 -28.32
N VAL A 101 -4.68 22.15 -28.61
CA VAL A 101 -3.44 22.43 -27.85
C VAL A 101 -3.65 22.72 -26.36
N LEU A 102 -4.87 23.11 -25.94
CA LEU A 102 -5.17 23.36 -24.52
C LEU A 102 -5.16 22.08 -23.69
N LEU A 103 -5.35 20.91 -24.31
CA LEU A 103 -5.25 19.62 -23.63
C LEU A 103 -3.82 19.26 -23.23
N HIS A 104 -2.82 19.98 -23.74
CA HIS A 104 -1.41 19.82 -23.36
C HIS A 104 -0.96 20.85 -22.31
N GLN A 105 -1.88 21.72 -21.86
CA GLN A 105 -1.61 22.75 -20.87
C GLN A 105 -2.25 22.40 -19.52
N TYR A 106 -2.09 23.29 -18.54
CA TYR A 106 -2.73 23.12 -17.24
C TYR A 106 -4.25 23.00 -17.34
N THR A 107 -4.79 22.06 -16.58
CA THR A 107 -6.23 21.92 -16.33
C THR A 107 -6.56 22.36 -14.89
N ARG A 108 -7.82 22.16 -14.48
CA ARG A 108 -8.26 22.42 -13.09
C ARG A 108 -7.46 21.56 -12.10
N GLY A 109 -6.95 22.20 -11.04
CA GLY A 109 -6.07 21.56 -10.05
C GLY A 109 -6.66 20.31 -9.36
N PHE A 110 -7.94 20.34 -8.97
CA PHE A 110 -8.60 19.17 -8.34
C PHE A 110 -9.10 18.12 -9.34
N GLY A 111 -8.77 18.26 -10.62
CA GLY A 111 -9.08 17.29 -11.65
C GLY A 111 -9.71 17.90 -12.89
N HIS A 112 -9.35 17.35 -14.03
CA HIS A 112 -9.86 17.76 -15.34
C HIS A 112 -11.40 17.71 -15.36
N PRO A 113 -12.11 18.79 -15.76
CA PRO A 113 -13.58 18.87 -15.68
C PRO A 113 -14.32 17.69 -16.33
N ARG A 114 -13.86 17.24 -17.51
CA ARG A 114 -14.43 16.07 -18.20
C ARG A 114 -14.28 14.77 -17.40
N LEU A 115 -13.17 14.62 -16.68
CA LEU A 115 -12.89 13.40 -15.92
C LEU A 115 -13.72 13.37 -14.64
N VAL A 116 -13.76 14.45 -13.86
CA VAL A 116 -14.57 14.50 -12.62
C VAL A 116 -16.07 14.36 -12.91
N ALA A 117 -16.55 14.87 -14.04
CA ALA A 117 -17.94 14.65 -14.46
C ALA A 117 -18.23 13.17 -14.81
N ALA A 118 -17.29 12.49 -15.48
CA ALA A 118 -17.42 11.07 -15.79
C ALA A 118 -17.39 10.20 -14.52
N LEU A 119 -16.47 10.49 -13.59
CA LEU A 119 -16.38 9.84 -12.29
C LEU A 119 -17.66 10.06 -11.47
N SER A 120 -18.14 11.30 -11.38
CA SER A 120 -19.40 11.62 -10.70
C SER A 120 -20.56 10.81 -11.27
N LYS A 121 -20.71 10.77 -12.60
CA LYS A 121 -21.78 10.00 -13.24
C LYS A 121 -21.71 8.51 -12.91
N LEU A 122 -20.52 7.92 -12.96
CA LEU A 122 -20.32 6.49 -12.69
C LEU A 122 -20.59 6.17 -11.21
N TYR A 123 -19.86 6.80 -10.30
CA TYR A 123 -19.92 6.47 -8.88
C TYR A 123 -21.22 6.92 -8.22
N SER A 124 -21.91 7.94 -8.75
CA SER A 124 -23.24 8.30 -8.24
C SER A 124 -24.25 7.15 -8.40
N GLN A 125 -24.14 6.41 -9.51
CA GLN A 125 -25.00 5.25 -9.77
C GLN A 125 -24.62 4.08 -8.87
N LEU A 126 -23.32 3.80 -8.71
CA LEU A 126 -22.83 2.69 -7.89
C LEU A 126 -23.12 2.88 -6.40
N ILE A 127 -22.95 4.10 -5.89
CA ILE A 127 -23.14 4.44 -4.46
C ILE A 127 -24.62 4.74 -4.15
N GLY A 128 -25.46 4.97 -5.17
CA GLY A 128 -26.87 5.30 -4.98
C GLY A 128 -27.11 6.72 -4.43
N ARG A 129 -26.16 7.64 -4.64
CA ARG A 129 -26.23 9.05 -4.22
C ARG A 129 -25.56 9.93 -5.27
N GLU A 130 -26.12 11.11 -5.54
CA GLU A 130 -25.48 12.10 -6.41
C GLU A 130 -24.19 12.65 -5.76
N LEU A 131 -23.08 12.58 -6.50
CA LEU A 131 -21.78 13.14 -6.13
C LEU A 131 -21.52 14.44 -6.88
N ASN A 132 -21.21 15.51 -6.16
CA ASN A 132 -20.82 16.78 -6.75
C ASN A 132 -19.37 16.70 -7.30
N PRO A 133 -19.16 16.80 -8.63
CA PRO A 133 -17.84 16.65 -9.24
C PRO A 133 -16.84 17.75 -8.83
N GLN A 134 -17.32 18.86 -8.27
CA GLN A 134 -16.47 19.99 -7.88
C GLN A 134 -16.01 19.90 -6.43
N THR A 135 -16.75 19.24 -5.54
CA THR A 135 -16.48 19.25 -4.10
C THR A 135 -16.29 17.87 -3.49
N GLU A 136 -16.72 16.81 -4.17
CA GLU A 136 -16.73 15.44 -3.63
C GLU A 136 -15.86 14.48 -4.46
N ILE A 137 -15.16 15.00 -5.47
CA ILE A 137 -14.24 14.25 -6.32
C ILE A 137 -12.95 15.04 -6.50
N ILE A 138 -11.83 14.38 -6.23
CA ILE A 138 -10.49 14.86 -6.51
C ILE A 138 -9.77 13.82 -7.38
N VAL A 139 -9.09 14.29 -8.42
CA VAL A 139 -8.21 13.43 -9.24
C VAL A 139 -6.80 13.54 -8.71
N THR A 140 -6.15 12.41 -8.52
CA THR A 140 -4.78 12.29 -8.01
C THR A 140 -3.90 11.52 -8.99
N SER A 141 -2.60 11.52 -8.73
CA SER A 141 -1.55 10.75 -9.41
C SER A 141 -1.63 9.29 -8.98
N GLY A 142 -2.70 8.62 -9.42
CA GLY A 142 -3.05 7.28 -9.01
C GLY A 142 -3.53 7.19 -7.55
N ALA A 143 -3.90 5.98 -7.14
CA ALA A 143 -4.39 5.70 -5.79
C ALA A 143 -3.32 5.93 -4.71
N TYR A 144 -2.03 5.77 -5.06
CA TYR A 144 -0.94 6.00 -4.12
C TYR A 144 -0.92 7.45 -3.60
N GLU A 145 -1.17 8.44 -4.47
CA GLU A 145 -1.29 9.83 -4.05
C GLU A 145 -2.64 10.13 -3.38
N ALA A 146 -3.73 9.44 -3.76
CA ALA A 146 -5.00 9.54 -3.04
C ALA A 146 -4.85 9.13 -1.56
N LEU A 147 -4.23 7.96 -1.31
CA LEU A 147 -3.92 7.46 0.02
C LEU A 147 -3.02 8.44 0.79
N PHE A 148 -1.96 8.93 0.15
CA PHE A 148 -1.06 9.92 0.75
C PHE A 148 -1.82 11.19 1.15
N SER A 149 -2.64 11.74 0.25
CA SER A 149 -3.41 12.96 0.47
C SER A 149 -4.46 12.78 1.57
N CYS A 150 -5.14 11.63 1.62
CA CYS A 150 -6.08 11.30 2.70
C CYS A 150 -5.37 11.20 4.06
N ILE A 151 -4.27 10.47 4.15
CA ILE A 151 -3.54 10.28 5.41
C ILE A 151 -2.95 11.61 5.89
N GLN A 152 -2.32 12.38 5.01
CA GLN A 152 -1.80 13.72 5.31
C GLN A 152 -2.88 14.72 5.69
N GLY A 153 -4.01 14.71 5.00
CA GLY A 153 -5.10 15.66 5.21
C GLY A 153 -5.91 15.40 6.49
N HIS A 154 -5.86 14.18 7.02
CA HIS A 154 -6.74 13.76 8.11
C HIS A 154 -6.02 13.21 9.36
N THR A 155 -4.70 13.10 9.38
CA THR A 155 -3.97 12.52 10.52
C THR A 155 -3.01 13.54 11.12
N SER A 156 -3.08 13.74 12.43
CA SER A 156 -2.15 14.57 13.20
C SER A 156 -1.18 13.71 14.01
N PRO A 157 -0.05 14.28 14.49
CA PRO A 157 0.85 13.57 15.38
C PRO A 157 0.13 13.02 16.63
N GLY A 158 0.28 11.71 16.86
CA GLY A 158 -0.33 10.99 17.97
C GLY A 158 -1.72 10.39 17.70
N ASP A 159 -2.34 10.70 16.56
CA ASP A 159 -3.57 10.04 16.11
C ASP A 159 -3.29 8.58 15.77
N GLU A 160 -4.21 7.68 16.13
CA GLU A 160 -4.10 6.25 15.82
C GLU A 160 -4.81 5.92 14.51
N VAL A 161 -4.13 5.20 13.60
CA VAL A 161 -4.71 4.73 12.34
C VAL A 161 -4.69 3.21 12.32
N ILE A 162 -5.87 2.60 12.25
CA ILE A 162 -6.02 1.14 12.22
C ILE A 162 -5.67 0.62 10.82
N ILE A 163 -4.78 -0.36 10.76
CA ILE A 163 -4.31 -1.02 9.53
C ILE A 163 -4.56 -2.52 9.65
N ILE A 164 -5.27 -3.09 8.67
CA ILE A 164 -5.59 -4.53 8.60
C ILE A 164 -4.43 -5.28 7.95
N GLU A 165 -3.86 -6.28 8.62
CA GLU A 165 -2.75 -7.08 8.09
C GLU A 165 -3.26 -8.35 7.36
N PRO A 166 -2.57 -8.82 6.30
CA PRO A 166 -1.45 -8.14 5.62
C PRO A 166 -1.95 -6.92 4.84
N PHE A 167 -1.21 -5.82 4.83
CA PHE A 167 -1.63 -4.57 4.19
C PHE A 167 -0.84 -4.27 2.92
N PHE A 168 -1.39 -3.42 2.04
CA PHE A 168 -0.62 -2.77 0.99
C PHE A 168 0.46 -1.88 1.63
N ASP A 169 1.70 -2.07 1.21
CA ASP A 169 2.90 -1.73 1.99
C ASP A 169 3.06 -0.24 2.31
N CYS A 170 2.39 0.63 1.55
CA CYS A 170 2.51 2.07 1.73
C CYS A 170 1.71 2.64 2.91
N TYR A 171 0.72 1.93 3.44
CA TYR A 171 -0.16 2.46 4.49
C TYR A 171 0.62 2.84 5.75
N GLU A 172 1.45 1.92 6.25
CA GLU A 172 2.26 2.15 7.45
C GLU A 172 3.23 3.33 7.32
N PRO A 173 4.14 3.38 6.32
CA PRO A 173 5.08 4.49 6.22
C PRO A 173 4.37 5.82 6.03
N MET A 174 3.27 5.88 5.26
CA MET A 174 2.49 7.11 5.14
C MET A 174 1.97 7.60 6.50
N VAL A 175 1.35 6.72 7.30
CA VAL A 175 0.88 7.07 8.66
C VAL A 175 2.04 7.55 9.55
N ARG A 176 3.17 6.85 9.53
CA ARG A 176 4.34 7.24 10.34
C ARG A 176 4.91 8.60 9.93
N THR A 177 4.97 8.89 8.63
CA THR A 177 5.55 10.15 8.13
C THR A 177 4.76 11.39 8.52
N VAL A 178 3.50 11.23 8.92
CA VAL A 178 2.65 12.32 9.41
C VAL A 178 2.58 12.40 10.95
N GLY A 179 3.38 11.56 11.62
CA GLY A 179 3.41 11.44 13.08
C GLY A 179 2.27 10.60 13.67
N GLY A 180 1.48 9.94 12.83
CA GLY A 180 0.43 9.03 13.25
C GLY A 180 1.00 7.72 13.83
N VAL A 181 0.17 7.05 14.63
CA VAL A 181 0.49 5.78 15.28
C VAL A 181 -0.27 4.66 14.56
N PRO A 182 0.39 3.83 13.75
CA PRO A 182 -0.28 2.69 13.13
C PRO A 182 -0.66 1.66 14.20
N VAL A 183 -1.92 1.23 14.19
CA VAL A 183 -2.48 0.20 15.07
C VAL A 183 -2.88 -0.99 14.23
N PHE A 184 -2.16 -2.10 14.38
CA PHE A 184 -2.35 -3.26 13.52
C PHE A 184 -3.40 -4.23 14.05
N ILE A 185 -4.16 -4.81 13.12
CA ILE A 185 -5.03 -5.98 13.35
C ILE A 185 -4.85 -7.00 12.22
N PRO A 186 -4.43 -8.25 12.54
CA PRO A 186 -4.30 -9.27 11.51
C PRO A 186 -5.63 -9.92 11.15
N LEU A 187 -5.83 -10.16 9.86
CA LEU A 187 -6.80 -11.15 9.40
C LEU A 187 -6.41 -12.54 9.94
N ARG A 188 -7.33 -13.16 10.67
CA ARG A 188 -7.19 -14.52 11.20
C ARG A 188 -7.65 -15.53 10.17
N THR A 189 -6.98 -16.68 10.09
CA THR A 189 -7.41 -17.76 9.21
C THR A 189 -8.32 -18.74 9.95
N ARG A 190 -9.50 -18.99 9.38
CA ARG A 190 -10.35 -20.12 9.79
C ARG A 190 -9.89 -21.38 9.08
N LYS A 191 -10.02 -22.53 9.76
CA LYS A 191 -9.72 -23.82 9.13
C LYS A 191 -10.75 -24.07 8.02
N PRO A 192 -10.33 -24.34 6.78
CA PRO A 192 -11.26 -24.72 5.72
C PRO A 192 -11.90 -26.07 6.05
N ALA A 193 -13.06 -26.35 5.44
CA ALA A 193 -13.72 -27.64 5.56
C ALA A 193 -12.80 -28.78 5.07
N PRO A 194 -12.89 -30.00 5.65
CA PRO A 194 -12.05 -31.13 5.24
C PRO A 194 -12.08 -31.35 3.72
N GLY A 195 -10.88 -31.36 3.11
CA GLY A 195 -10.73 -31.58 1.66
C GLY A 195 -10.94 -30.33 0.78
N LYS A 196 -11.19 -29.15 1.35
CA LYS A 196 -11.26 -27.88 0.60
C LYS A 196 -9.95 -27.08 0.71
N PRO A 197 -9.52 -26.39 -0.37
CA PRO A 197 -8.43 -25.42 -0.28
C PRO A 197 -8.84 -24.23 0.57
N MET A 198 -7.85 -23.55 1.15
CA MET A 198 -8.06 -22.27 1.83
C MET A 198 -8.45 -21.22 0.80
N MET A 199 -9.55 -20.52 1.05
CA MET A 199 -10.06 -19.42 0.24
C MET A 199 -9.76 -18.09 0.92
N SER A 200 -9.76 -16.99 0.15
CA SER A 200 -9.58 -15.65 0.71
C SER A 200 -10.69 -15.28 1.70
N SER A 201 -11.89 -15.85 1.57
CA SER A 201 -13.01 -15.73 2.52
C SER A 201 -12.78 -16.44 3.87
N ASP A 202 -11.79 -17.34 3.95
CA ASP A 202 -11.40 -17.98 5.21
C ASP A 202 -10.54 -17.06 6.08
N TRP A 203 -9.99 -15.98 5.50
CA TRP A 203 -9.35 -14.90 6.22
C TRP A 203 -10.44 -13.95 6.73
N VAL A 204 -10.48 -13.74 8.04
CA VAL A 204 -11.54 -13.00 8.72
C VAL A 204 -10.98 -12.02 9.73
N LEU A 205 -11.71 -10.93 9.95
CA LEU A 205 -11.51 -10.07 11.10
C LEU A 205 -12.17 -10.70 12.32
N ASP A 206 -11.43 -10.84 13.41
CA ASP A 206 -12.02 -11.18 14.69
C ASP A 206 -12.75 -9.94 15.26
N PRO A 207 -14.07 -10.02 15.56
CA PRO A 207 -14.84 -8.84 15.97
C PRO A 207 -14.39 -8.24 17.32
N GLU A 208 -13.97 -9.07 18.26
CA GLU A 208 -13.52 -8.61 19.58
C GLU A 208 -12.13 -7.97 19.48
N GLU A 209 -11.23 -8.58 18.71
CA GLU A 209 -9.92 -8.03 18.42
C GLU A 209 -10.04 -6.69 17.71
N LEU A 210 -10.93 -6.59 16.70
CA LEU A 210 -11.18 -5.32 15.98
C LEU A 210 -11.71 -4.26 16.92
N ALA A 211 -12.75 -4.56 17.70
CA ALA A 211 -13.32 -3.61 18.65
C ALA A 211 -12.28 -3.10 19.67
N SER A 212 -11.34 -3.95 20.09
CA SER A 212 -10.26 -3.57 21.02
C SER A 212 -9.25 -2.57 20.45
N LYS A 213 -9.17 -2.41 19.13
CA LYS A 213 -8.28 -1.43 18.48
C LYS A 213 -8.85 -0.01 18.46
N PHE A 214 -10.17 0.12 18.61
CA PHE A 214 -10.81 1.42 18.62
C PHE A 214 -10.79 2.03 20.01
N ASN A 215 -10.40 3.30 20.10
CA ASN A 215 -10.44 4.11 21.30
C ASN A 215 -10.55 5.61 20.96
N SER A 216 -10.45 6.50 21.94
CA SER A 216 -10.61 7.95 21.76
C SER A 216 -9.51 8.62 20.92
N LYS A 217 -8.40 7.93 20.63
CA LYS A 217 -7.32 8.41 19.75
C LYS A 217 -7.43 7.88 18.32
N THR A 218 -8.31 6.90 18.09
CA THR A 218 -8.49 6.33 16.76
C THR A 218 -9.04 7.40 15.83
N LYS A 219 -8.27 7.74 14.80
CA LYS A 219 -8.62 8.77 13.83
C LYS A 219 -9.18 8.20 12.54
N ALA A 220 -8.56 7.11 12.07
CA ALA A 220 -8.97 6.45 10.84
C ALA A 220 -8.79 4.93 10.92
N ILE A 221 -9.51 4.22 10.06
CA ILE A 221 -9.24 2.83 9.67
C ILE A 221 -9.06 2.78 8.15
N ILE A 222 -8.05 2.05 7.68
CA ILE A 222 -7.85 1.80 6.26
C ILE A 222 -8.40 0.40 5.93
N VAL A 223 -9.36 0.35 5.01
CA VAL A 223 -9.98 -0.88 4.53
C VAL A 223 -9.60 -1.07 3.06
N ASN A 224 -9.03 -2.22 2.71
CA ASN A 224 -8.71 -2.53 1.32
C ASN A 224 -9.54 -3.72 0.85
N THR A 225 -10.48 -3.48 -0.07
CA THR A 225 -11.37 -4.51 -0.62
C THR A 225 -11.72 -4.19 -2.08
N PRO A 226 -11.46 -5.10 -3.03
CA PRO A 226 -10.76 -6.37 -2.90
C PRO A 226 -9.31 -6.22 -2.42
N HIS A 227 -8.91 -7.13 -1.53
CA HIS A 227 -7.75 -6.97 -0.66
C HIS A 227 -6.44 -7.45 -1.31
N ASN A 228 -5.42 -6.61 -1.38
CA ASN A 228 -4.05 -6.99 -1.75
C ASN A 228 -3.23 -7.27 -0.47
N PRO A 229 -2.59 -8.45 -0.30
CA PRO A 229 -2.34 -9.50 -1.31
C PRO A 229 -3.29 -10.72 -1.27
N VAL A 230 -4.21 -10.80 -0.32
CA VAL A 230 -5.00 -12.03 -0.04
C VAL A 230 -6.05 -12.34 -1.12
N GLY A 231 -6.53 -11.34 -1.85
CA GLY A 231 -7.69 -11.45 -2.75
C GLY A 231 -9.02 -11.59 -2.00
N LYS A 232 -9.08 -11.12 -0.75
CA LYS A 232 -10.31 -11.14 0.06
C LYS A 232 -11.25 -10.03 -0.41
N VAL A 233 -12.50 -10.40 -0.69
CA VAL A 233 -13.60 -9.45 -0.83
C VAL A 233 -14.37 -9.45 0.49
N PHE A 234 -14.45 -8.29 1.13
CA PHE A 234 -15.18 -8.15 2.39
C PHE A 234 -16.68 -8.25 2.14
N ASN A 235 -17.37 -9.07 2.93
CA ASN A 235 -18.81 -9.19 2.81
C ASN A 235 -19.54 -8.08 3.58
N LEU A 236 -20.86 -8.00 3.41
CA LEU A 236 -21.68 -6.97 4.03
C LEU A 236 -21.61 -7.03 5.56
N GLU A 237 -21.53 -8.22 6.16
CA GLU A 237 -21.44 -8.38 7.61
C GLU A 237 -20.13 -7.81 8.16
N GLU A 238 -19.00 -8.07 7.50
CA GLU A 238 -17.69 -7.54 7.86
C GLU A 238 -17.63 -6.02 7.67
N LEU A 239 -18.18 -5.51 6.57
CA LEU A 239 -18.26 -4.06 6.33
C LEU A 239 -19.18 -3.35 7.32
N THR A 240 -20.30 -3.98 7.70
CA THR A 240 -21.22 -3.44 8.70
C THR A 240 -20.57 -3.37 10.07
N LEU A 241 -19.81 -4.40 10.48
CA LEU A 241 -19.03 -4.39 11.72
C LEU A 241 -18.04 -3.21 11.76
N ILE A 242 -17.30 -2.99 10.67
CA ILE A 242 -16.37 -1.85 10.56
C ILE A 242 -17.13 -0.53 10.63
N ALA A 243 -18.23 -0.40 9.89
CA ALA A 243 -19.05 0.81 9.86
C ALA A 243 -19.64 1.14 11.24
N ASP A 244 -20.12 0.14 11.98
CA ASP A 244 -20.67 0.31 13.33
C ASP A 244 -19.61 0.80 14.32
N LEU A 245 -18.39 0.27 14.25
CA LEU A 245 -17.27 0.75 15.05
C LEU A 245 -16.86 2.18 14.66
N CYS A 246 -16.83 2.49 13.36
CA CYS A 246 -16.53 3.85 12.90
C CYS A 246 -17.56 4.86 13.40
N LYS A 247 -18.86 4.54 13.31
CA LYS A 247 -19.94 5.39 13.84
C LYS A 247 -19.86 5.55 15.36
N LYS A 248 -19.51 4.50 16.09
CA LYS A 248 -19.40 4.52 17.56
C LYS A 248 -18.28 5.44 18.04
N TRP A 249 -17.15 5.46 17.34
CA TRP A 249 -15.94 6.17 17.76
C TRP A 249 -15.64 7.44 16.96
N ASP A 250 -16.54 7.84 16.05
CA ASP A 250 -16.36 8.98 15.14
C ASP A 250 -15.06 8.88 14.32
N VAL A 251 -14.84 7.72 13.69
CA VAL A 251 -13.61 7.38 12.96
C VAL A 251 -13.83 7.50 11.45
N LEU A 252 -12.83 8.05 10.75
CA LEU A 252 -12.80 8.10 9.29
C LEU A 252 -12.49 6.71 8.70
N CYS A 253 -13.32 6.21 7.79
CA CYS A 253 -12.99 5.04 6.98
C CYS A 253 -12.34 5.48 5.67
N ILE A 254 -11.09 5.06 5.43
CA ILE A 254 -10.40 5.21 4.14
C ILE A 254 -10.53 3.87 3.41
N SER A 255 -11.42 3.81 2.41
CA SER A 255 -11.66 2.59 1.62
C SER A 255 -10.82 2.61 0.34
N ASP A 256 -9.81 1.75 0.27
CA ASP A 256 -8.98 1.50 -0.91
C ASP A 256 -9.61 0.39 -1.77
N GLU A 257 -10.25 0.82 -2.87
CA GLU A 257 -11.10 -0.03 -3.72
C GLU A 257 -10.56 -0.15 -5.15
N VAL A 258 -9.24 -0.03 -5.36
CA VAL A 258 -8.64 -0.06 -6.71
C VAL A 258 -8.93 -1.33 -7.54
N TYR A 259 -9.34 -2.42 -6.88
CA TYR A 259 -9.70 -3.69 -7.50
C TYR A 259 -11.22 -3.90 -7.61
N GLU A 260 -12.06 -2.87 -7.44
CA GLU A 260 -13.53 -2.96 -7.39
C GLU A 260 -14.18 -3.74 -8.57
N HIS A 261 -13.54 -3.75 -9.74
CA HIS A 261 -14.03 -4.46 -10.94
C HIS A 261 -13.40 -5.85 -11.15
N MET A 262 -12.64 -6.36 -10.17
CA MET A 262 -11.95 -7.66 -10.20
C MET A 262 -12.48 -8.62 -9.11
N VAL A 263 -13.81 -8.68 -8.96
CA VAL A 263 -14.53 -9.49 -7.97
C VAL A 263 -15.17 -10.75 -8.54
#